data_AF-A0A146LHZ7-F1
#
_entry.id   AF-A0A146LHZ7-F1
#
_cell.length_a   1.000
_cell.length_b   1.000
_cell.length_c   1.000
_cell.angle_alpha   90.00
_cell.angle_beta   90.00
_cell.angle_gamma   90.00
#
_symmetry.space_group_name_H-M   'P 1'
#
loop_
_entity.id
_entity.type
_entity.pdbx_description
1 polymer ?
#
loop_
_entity_poly.entity_id
_entity_poly.type
_entity_poly.pdbx_seq_one_letter_code
_entity_poly.pdbx_strand_id
1 'polypeptide(L)'
;MKAFSALLFVAFCIGAVFSSALPEESAAPAESAPAESATAAPATSPAPTESAPAAPAAPAPAKPGKPGKGPRDPTIEAAKELERKLEKALRLSRGKLQALEKALGEPRKAIVEKLEKIRGELIAKAKIAKKEGKKGLSRALIANAINLSQLNKRIARLR
;
A
#
# COMPACT_ATOMS: atom_id res chain seq x y z
N MET A 1 -6.37 24.26 24.24
CA MET A 1 -6.26 22.81 24.60
C MET A 1 -6.20 21.84 23.41
N LYS A 2 -6.73 22.17 22.21
CA LYS A 2 -6.73 21.25 21.04
C LYS A 2 -5.34 20.96 20.44
N ALA A 3 -4.41 21.92 20.48
CA ALA A 3 -3.05 21.73 19.96
C ALA A 3 -2.21 20.72 20.78
N PHE A 4 -2.51 20.58 22.07
CA PHE A 4 -1.82 19.64 22.95
C PHE A 4 -2.20 18.19 22.62
N SER A 5 -3.47 17.94 22.29
CA SER A 5 -3.96 16.63 21.86
C SER A 5 -3.34 16.19 20.52
N ALA A 6 -3.21 17.11 19.56
CA ALA A 6 -2.53 16.81 18.30
C ALA A 6 -1.04 16.49 18.49
N LEU A 7 -0.36 17.20 19.41
CA LEU A 7 1.04 16.95 19.72
C LEU A 7 1.26 15.58 20.37
N LEU A 8 0.38 15.19 21.30
CA LEU A 8 0.41 13.87 21.94
C LEU A 8 0.12 12.74 20.94
N PHE A 9 -0.81 12.95 20.03
CA PHE A 9 -1.13 11.98 18.99
C PHE A 9 0.06 11.78 18.02
N VAL A 10 0.72 12.86 17.62
CA VAL A 10 1.93 12.79 16.77
C VAL A 10 3.07 12.11 17.52
N ALA A 11 3.29 12.43 18.80
CA ALA A 11 4.31 11.76 19.62
C ALA A 11 4.05 10.26 19.79
N PHE A 12 2.79 9.86 20.00
CA PHE A 12 2.37 8.46 20.08
C PHE A 12 2.59 7.72 18.76
N CYS A 13 2.22 8.31 17.62
CA CYS A 13 2.45 7.71 16.30
C CYS A 13 3.94 7.52 15.97
N ILE A 14 4.80 8.44 16.41
CA ILE A 14 6.26 8.30 16.22
C ILE A 14 6.83 7.22 17.14
N GLY A 15 6.36 7.14 18.40
CA GLY A 15 6.76 6.10 19.34
C GLY A 15 6.33 4.69 18.92
N ALA A 16 5.09 4.52 18.44
CA ALA A 16 4.56 3.24 18.00
C ALA A 16 5.30 2.65 16.78
N VAL A 17 5.72 3.51 15.84
CA VAL A 17 6.52 3.10 14.67
C VAL A 17 7.94 2.69 15.06
N PHE A 18 8.51 3.26 16.13
CA PHE A 18 9.84 2.88 16.63
C PHE A 18 9.80 1.69 17.59
N SER A 19 8.68 1.47 18.29
CA SER A 19 8.48 0.33 19.19
C SER A 19 8.26 -1.00 18.45
N SER A 20 7.95 -0.97 17.14
CA SER A 20 7.91 -2.18 16.29
C SER A 20 9.26 -2.52 15.65
N ALA A 21 10.32 -1.76 15.96
CA ALA A 21 11.65 -1.91 15.38
C ALA A 21 12.75 -2.20 16.42
N LEU A 22 12.37 -2.60 17.63
CA LEU A 22 13.31 -3.14 18.62
C LEU A 22 13.32 -4.67 18.51
N PRO A 23 14.33 -5.30 17.88
CA PRO A 23 14.67 -6.67 18.20
C PRO A 23 15.10 -6.72 19.67
N GLU A 24 14.64 -7.75 20.38
CA GLU A 24 14.95 -7.98 21.78
C GLU A 24 16.43 -7.83 22.11
N GLU A 25 16.69 -7.15 23.22
CA GLU A 25 17.99 -7.03 23.84
C GLU A 25 18.32 -8.31 24.62
N SER A 26 19.43 -8.95 24.23
CA SER A 26 20.43 -9.57 25.10
C SER A 26 20.08 -10.84 25.92
N ALA A 27 20.60 -11.99 25.45
CA ALA A 27 21.48 -12.87 26.26
C ALA A 27 22.24 -13.87 25.36
N ALA A 28 23.57 -13.86 25.42
CA ALA A 28 24.46 -14.93 24.92
C ALA A 28 24.96 -15.76 26.13
N PRO A 29 25.81 -16.82 25.99
CA PRO A 29 26.17 -17.70 24.86
C PRO A 29 26.15 -19.23 25.21
N ALA A 30 26.11 -20.11 24.22
CA ALA A 30 26.52 -21.54 24.20
C ALA A 30 25.93 -22.17 22.93
N GLU A 31 26.47 -23.15 22.21
CA GLU A 31 27.71 -23.92 22.16
C GLU A 31 27.54 -24.82 20.91
N SER A 32 28.61 -25.01 20.14
CA SER A 32 28.87 -26.11 19.18
C SER A 32 27.91 -26.42 18.00
N ALA A 33 28.52 -26.45 16.80
CA ALA A 33 28.00 -26.90 15.49
C ALA A 33 27.84 -28.45 15.40
N PRO A 34 27.66 -29.08 14.21
CA PRO A 34 26.74 -28.86 13.08
C PRO A 34 25.92 -30.15 12.77
N ALA A 35 24.92 -30.09 11.88
CA ALA A 35 24.46 -31.28 11.14
C ALA A 35 23.81 -30.92 9.80
N GLU A 36 24.44 -31.43 8.73
CA GLU A 36 23.96 -31.51 7.36
C GLU A 36 22.71 -32.41 7.24
N SER A 37 21.91 -32.19 6.20
CA SER A 37 21.57 -33.25 5.24
C SER A 37 20.72 -32.70 4.09
N ALA A 38 21.33 -32.66 2.91
CA ALA A 38 20.67 -32.59 1.61
C ALA A 38 20.56 -34.01 1.05
N THR A 39 19.38 -34.46 0.63
CA THR A 39 19.19 -35.60 -0.32
C THR A 39 17.70 -35.60 -0.72
N ALA A 40 17.32 -35.18 -1.93
CA ALA A 40 17.36 -35.89 -3.22
C ALA A 40 15.95 -36.31 -3.64
N ALA A 41 15.50 -35.76 -4.77
CA ALA A 41 14.46 -36.39 -5.59
C ALA A 41 15.01 -37.70 -6.18
N PRO A 42 14.16 -38.68 -6.48
CA PRO A 42 13.92 -38.93 -7.91
C PRO A 42 12.46 -39.27 -8.27
N ALA A 43 12.17 -39.03 -9.54
CA ALA A 43 10.92 -39.33 -10.24
C ALA A 43 10.73 -40.82 -10.53
N THR A 44 9.47 -41.29 -10.60
CA THR A 44 9.01 -42.32 -11.56
C THR A 44 7.49 -42.23 -11.77
N SER A 45 7.11 -42.27 -13.06
CA SER A 45 5.76 -42.31 -13.67
C SER A 45 5.21 -43.76 -13.70
N PRO A 46 4.00 -44.14 -14.21
CA PRO A 46 2.77 -43.41 -14.57
C PRO A 46 1.49 -43.96 -13.85
N ALA A 47 0.34 -43.35 -14.14
CA ALA A 47 -1.00 -43.61 -13.58
C ALA A 47 -1.64 -44.95 -14.02
N PRO A 48 -2.62 -45.47 -13.24
CA PRO A 48 -3.74 -46.24 -13.78
C PRO A 48 -4.97 -45.31 -13.93
N THR A 49 -5.45 -45.20 -15.16
CA THR A 49 -6.71 -44.55 -15.55
C THR A 49 -7.90 -45.35 -15.03
N GLU A 50 -8.58 -44.84 -14.00
CA GLU A 50 -9.91 -45.31 -13.63
C GLU A 50 -10.96 -44.57 -14.46
N SER A 51 -11.70 -45.35 -15.23
CA SER A 51 -12.72 -44.85 -16.16
C SER A 51 -13.95 -44.40 -15.37
N ALA A 52 -14.09 -43.09 -15.16
CA ALA A 52 -15.33 -42.51 -14.66
C ALA A 52 -16.45 -42.65 -15.73
N PRO A 53 -17.70 -42.97 -15.33
CA PRO A 53 -18.82 -43.04 -16.26
C PRO A 53 -19.06 -41.67 -16.89
N ALA A 54 -19.28 -41.65 -18.21
CA ALA A 54 -19.49 -40.45 -18.99
C ALA A 54 -20.68 -39.63 -18.44
N ALA A 55 -20.40 -38.41 -17.99
CA ALA A 55 -21.44 -37.42 -17.75
C ALA A 55 -22.21 -37.17 -19.06
N PRO A 56 -23.55 -37.08 -19.04
CA PRO A 56 -24.33 -36.78 -20.24
C PRO A 56 -23.85 -35.47 -20.84
N ALA A 57 -23.51 -35.52 -22.14
CA ALA A 57 -22.99 -34.38 -22.88
C ALA A 57 -23.96 -33.19 -22.76
N ALA A 58 -23.44 -32.06 -22.25
CA ALA A 58 -24.13 -30.79 -22.38
C ALA A 58 -24.38 -30.51 -23.87
N PRO A 59 -25.58 -30.08 -24.28
CA PRO A 59 -25.85 -29.78 -25.68
C PRO A 59 -24.89 -28.68 -26.14
N ALA A 60 -24.16 -28.96 -27.21
CA ALA A 60 -23.25 -28.01 -27.81
C ALA A 60 -24.00 -26.70 -28.15
N PRO A 61 -23.39 -25.52 -27.92
CA PRO A 61 -24.01 -24.26 -28.32
C PRO A 61 -24.26 -24.31 -29.83
N ALA A 62 -25.53 -24.16 -30.21
CA ALA A 62 -25.93 -24.13 -31.61
C ALA A 62 -25.10 -23.08 -32.36
N LYS A 63 -24.57 -23.45 -33.53
CA LYS A 63 -23.87 -22.55 -34.45
C LYS A 63 -24.66 -21.24 -34.61
N PRO A 64 -24.01 -20.06 -34.63
CA PRO A 64 -24.71 -18.80 -34.87
C PRO A 64 -25.43 -18.87 -36.21
N GLY A 65 -26.76 -18.85 -36.19
CA GLY A 65 -27.57 -18.70 -37.38
C GLY A 65 -27.21 -17.40 -38.09
N LYS A 66 -27.21 -17.44 -39.42
CA LYS A 66 -26.96 -16.27 -40.30
C LYS A 66 -27.76 -15.05 -39.83
N PRO A 67 -27.22 -13.82 -39.95
CA PRO A 67 -27.91 -12.61 -39.51
C PRO A 67 -29.12 -12.35 -40.40
N GLY A 68 -30.28 -12.87 -39.99
CA GLY A 68 -31.57 -12.55 -40.54
C GLY A 68 -31.96 -11.13 -40.12
N LYS A 69 -32.11 -10.25 -41.10
CA LYS A 69 -32.59 -8.88 -40.95
C LYS A 69 -34.08 -8.93 -40.54
N GLY A 70 -34.36 -8.83 -39.23
CA GLY A 70 -35.71 -8.87 -38.61
C GLY A 70 -35.69 -8.30 -37.18
N PRO A 71 -36.82 -7.87 -36.60
CA PRO A 71 -36.91 -6.70 -35.72
C PRO A 71 -36.39 -6.96 -34.30
N ARG A 72 -35.49 -6.08 -33.80
CA ARG A 72 -35.05 -5.93 -32.40
C ARG A 72 -34.94 -7.25 -31.61
N ASP A 73 -33.82 -7.95 -31.79
CA ASP A 73 -33.44 -9.03 -30.89
C ASP A 73 -33.36 -8.51 -29.44
N PRO A 74 -34.23 -8.98 -28.52
CA PRO A 74 -34.26 -8.50 -27.13
C PRO A 74 -32.95 -8.81 -26.39
N THR A 75 -32.23 -9.84 -26.83
CA THR A 75 -30.91 -10.20 -26.29
C THR A 75 -29.83 -9.17 -26.67
N ILE A 76 -29.92 -8.56 -27.86
CA ILE A 76 -29.01 -7.49 -28.30
C ILE A 76 -29.35 -6.19 -27.58
N GLU A 77 -30.63 -5.91 -27.33
CA GLU A 77 -31.04 -4.74 -26.54
C GLU A 77 -30.63 -4.86 -25.07
N ALA A 78 -30.79 -6.05 -24.47
CA ALA A 78 -30.31 -6.33 -23.11
C ALA A 78 -28.77 -6.21 -22.98
N ALA A 79 -28.02 -6.67 -23.99
CA ALA A 79 -26.57 -6.51 -24.03
C ALA A 79 -26.17 -5.01 -24.09
N LYS A 80 -26.82 -4.23 -24.96
CA LYS A 80 -26.59 -2.77 -25.06
C LYS A 80 -26.96 -2.03 -23.78
N GLU A 81 -28.01 -2.46 -23.08
CA GLU A 81 -28.35 -1.90 -21.77
C GLU A 81 -27.32 -2.23 -20.69
N LEU A 82 -26.77 -3.45 -20.69
CA LEU A 82 -25.67 -3.84 -19.82
C LEU A 82 -24.41 -3.02 -20.12
N GLU A 83 -24.06 -2.84 -21.38
CA GLU A 83 -22.95 -1.99 -21.80
C GLU A 83 -23.14 -0.54 -21.31
N ARG A 84 -24.34 0.04 -21.47
CA ARG A 84 -24.65 1.38 -20.95
C ARG A 84 -24.55 1.45 -19.42
N LYS A 85 -25.00 0.42 -18.71
CA LYS A 85 -24.89 0.34 -17.24
C LYS A 85 -23.42 0.26 -16.81
N LEU A 86 -22.60 -0.55 -17.49
CA LEU A 86 -21.17 -0.66 -17.24
C LEU A 86 -20.45 0.65 -17.55
N GLU A 87 -20.73 1.30 -18.67
CA GLU A 87 -20.13 2.58 -19.04
C GLU A 87 -20.49 3.68 -18.01
N LYS A 88 -21.75 3.72 -17.58
CA LYS A 88 -22.19 4.63 -16.52
C LYS A 88 -21.47 4.34 -15.19
N ALA A 89 -21.33 3.07 -14.81
CA ALA A 89 -20.61 2.67 -13.61
C ALA A 89 -19.12 3.03 -13.68
N LEU A 90 -18.48 2.82 -14.84
CA LEU A 90 -17.10 3.20 -15.10
C LEU A 90 -16.92 4.72 -14.99
N ARG A 91 -17.82 5.50 -15.59
CA ARG A 91 -17.78 6.97 -15.50
C ARG A 91 -17.92 7.46 -14.05
N LEU A 92 -18.83 6.85 -13.27
CA LEU A 92 -18.99 7.16 -11.85
C LEU A 92 -17.75 6.77 -11.04
N SER A 93 -17.15 5.61 -11.30
CA SER A 93 -15.94 5.16 -10.62
C SER A 93 -14.73 6.07 -10.90
N ARG A 94 -14.54 6.49 -12.17
CA ARG A 94 -13.51 7.46 -12.56
C ARG A 94 -13.72 8.81 -11.89
N GLY A 95 -14.96 9.29 -11.82
CA GLY A 95 -15.30 10.52 -11.09
C GLY A 95 -14.98 10.44 -9.61
N LYS A 96 -15.30 9.31 -8.96
CA LYS A 96 -14.95 9.06 -7.55
C LYS A 96 -13.43 9.02 -7.34
N LEU A 97 -12.68 8.33 -8.22
CA LEU A 97 -11.21 8.30 -8.14
C LEU A 97 -10.61 9.69 -8.27
N GLN A 98 -11.05 10.49 -9.24
CA GLN A 98 -10.57 11.86 -9.41
C GLN A 98 -10.90 12.76 -8.22
N ALA A 99 -12.08 12.58 -7.60
CA ALA A 99 -12.44 13.30 -6.38
C ALA A 99 -11.54 12.91 -5.20
N LEU A 100 -11.24 11.61 -5.04
CA LEU A 100 -10.33 11.10 -4.02
C LEU A 100 -8.89 11.60 -4.24
N GLU A 101 -8.41 11.64 -5.48
CA GLU A 101 -7.09 12.20 -5.81
C GLU A 101 -6.96 13.66 -5.41
N LYS A 102 -7.98 14.48 -5.68
CA LYS A 102 -8.02 15.89 -5.26
C LYS A 102 -8.09 16.00 -3.74
N ALA A 103 -8.99 15.24 -3.12
CA ALA A 103 -9.17 15.23 -1.66
C ALA A 103 -7.92 14.77 -0.91
N LEU A 104 -7.07 13.92 -1.51
CA LEU A 104 -5.77 13.53 -0.94
C LEU A 104 -4.65 14.50 -1.30
N GLY A 105 -4.72 15.17 -2.45
CA GLY A 105 -3.70 16.10 -2.92
C GLY A 105 -3.54 17.34 -2.03
N GLU A 106 -4.64 17.96 -1.62
CA GLU A 106 -4.65 19.13 -0.73
C GLU A 106 -4.08 18.87 0.66
N PRO A 107 -4.54 17.87 1.44
CA PRO A 107 -3.98 17.58 2.76
C PRO A 107 -2.52 17.16 2.67
N ARG A 108 -2.10 16.45 1.61
CA ARG A 108 -0.67 16.14 1.39
C ARG A 108 0.17 17.41 1.24
N LYS A 109 -0.27 18.39 0.46
CA LYS A 109 0.43 19.69 0.33
C LYS A 109 0.50 20.41 1.68
N ALA A 110 -0.62 20.47 2.39
CA ALA A 110 -0.68 21.11 3.72
C ALA A 110 0.24 20.42 4.75
N ILE A 111 0.38 19.09 4.69
CA ILE A 111 1.31 18.34 5.54
C ILE A 111 2.75 18.69 5.19
N VAL A 112 3.12 18.69 3.90
CA VAL A 112 4.50 19.03 3.47
C VAL A 112 4.89 20.43 3.92
N GLU A 113 4.01 21.43 3.74
CA GLU A 113 4.26 22.81 4.18
C GLU A 113 4.47 22.90 5.70
N LYS A 114 3.67 22.18 6.49
CA LYS A 114 3.83 22.12 7.95
C LYS A 114 5.16 21.47 8.34
N LEU A 115 5.55 20.38 7.69
CA LEU A 115 6.81 19.68 7.96
C LEU A 115 8.02 20.56 7.63
N GLU A 116 7.93 21.38 6.58
CA GLU A 116 8.97 22.36 6.24
C GLU A 116 9.11 23.47 7.28
N LYS A 117 7.99 24.00 7.80
CA LYS A 117 7.99 24.97 8.91
C LYS A 117 8.65 24.38 10.16
N ILE A 118 8.25 23.18 10.56
CA ILE A 118 8.83 22.47 11.72
C ILE A 118 10.33 22.25 11.51
N ARG A 119 10.76 21.84 10.32
CA ARG A 119 12.18 21.67 10.00
C ARG A 119 12.96 22.98 10.18
N GLY A 120 12.42 24.11 9.69
CA GLY A 120 13.02 25.42 9.87
C GLY A 120 13.18 25.80 11.35
N GLU A 121 12.14 25.58 12.14
CA GLU A 121 12.15 25.82 13.59
C GLU A 121 13.18 24.94 14.33
N LEU A 122 13.28 23.65 13.98
CA LEU A 122 14.26 22.76 14.58
C LEU A 122 15.69 23.22 14.29
N ILE A 123 15.97 23.67 13.06
CA ILE A 123 17.29 24.21 12.69
C ILE A 123 17.57 25.51 13.45
N ALA A 124 16.59 26.40 13.58
CA ALA A 124 16.73 27.63 14.36
C ALA A 124 17.03 27.32 15.84
N LYS A 125 16.26 26.44 16.46
CA LYS A 125 16.48 25.96 17.84
C LYS A 125 17.83 25.25 17.99
N ALA A 126 18.27 24.48 16.99
CA ALA A 126 19.58 23.84 17.01
C ALA A 126 20.73 24.85 17.01
N LYS A 127 20.59 25.96 16.27
CA LYS A 127 21.57 27.07 16.28
C LYS A 127 21.61 27.76 17.65
N ILE A 128 20.46 28.01 18.27
CA ILE A 128 20.37 28.60 19.62
C ILE A 128 21.04 27.66 20.63
N ALA A 129 20.66 26.37 20.63
CA ALA A 129 21.25 25.36 21.52
C ALA A 129 22.77 25.23 21.35
N LYS A 130 23.29 25.39 20.11
CA LYS A 130 24.72 25.40 19.85
C LYS A 130 25.41 26.61 20.49
N LYS A 131 24.80 27.80 20.42
CA LYS A 131 25.30 29.03 21.07
C LYS A 131 25.29 28.91 22.59
N GLU A 132 24.28 28.23 23.15
CA GLU A 132 24.16 27.96 24.59
C GLU A 132 25.07 26.82 25.09
N GLY A 133 25.92 26.23 24.25
CA GLY A 133 26.81 25.12 24.64
C GLY A 133 26.11 23.75 24.79
N LYS A 134 24.80 23.65 24.52
CA LYS A 134 24.00 22.41 24.61
C LYS A 134 24.22 21.52 23.38
N LYS A 135 25.44 20.97 23.24
CA LYS A 135 25.87 20.17 22.08
C LYS A 135 24.98 18.94 21.82
N GLY A 136 24.54 18.23 22.86
CA GLY A 136 23.67 17.06 22.73
C GLY A 136 22.30 17.41 22.14
N LEU A 137 21.66 18.47 22.67
CA LEU A 137 20.37 18.95 22.19
C LEU A 137 20.46 19.50 20.77
N SER A 138 21.52 20.25 20.44
CA SER A 138 21.75 20.73 19.06
C SER A 138 21.85 19.57 18.06
N ARG A 139 22.60 18.51 18.39
CA ARG A 139 22.71 17.30 17.54
C ARG A 139 21.38 16.59 17.37
N ALA A 140 20.61 16.41 18.45
CA ALA A 140 19.29 15.77 18.40
C ALA A 140 18.30 16.55 17.52
N LEU A 141 18.27 17.88 17.64
CA LEU A 141 17.42 18.74 16.81
C LEU A 141 17.80 18.67 15.32
N ILE A 142 19.09 18.61 15.00
CA ILE A 142 19.58 18.43 13.61
C ILE A 142 19.19 17.05 13.07
N ALA A 143 19.36 15.98 13.86
CA ALA A 143 18.94 14.64 13.47
C ALA A 143 17.43 14.57 13.16
N ASN A 144 16.60 15.20 14.01
CA ASN A 144 15.16 15.30 13.75
C ASN A 144 14.84 16.10 12.48
N ALA A 145 15.56 17.20 12.21
CA ALA A 145 15.40 17.96 10.97
C ALA A 145 15.78 17.14 9.72
N ILE A 146 16.76 16.24 9.82
CA ILE A 146 17.13 15.31 8.74
C ILE A 146 16.03 14.26 8.55
N ASN A 147 15.52 13.66 9.63
CA ASN A 147 14.42 12.69 9.56
C ASN A 147 13.17 13.28 8.92
N LEU A 148 12.81 14.54 9.24
CA LEU A 148 11.71 15.24 8.58
C LEU A 148 11.97 15.46 7.08
N SER A 149 13.21 15.75 6.69
CA SER A 149 13.56 15.86 5.26
C SER A 149 13.41 14.51 4.54
N GLN A 150 13.78 13.41 5.17
CA GLN A 150 13.57 12.06 4.62
C GLN A 150 12.09 11.71 4.52
N LEU A 151 11.30 12.07 5.53
CA LEU A 151 9.84 11.89 5.53
C LEU A 151 9.21 12.66 4.35
N ASN A 152 9.58 13.92 4.13
CA ASN A 152 9.11 14.71 2.98
C ASN A 152 9.47 14.04 1.65
N LYS A 153 10.69 13.51 1.51
CA LYS A 153 11.09 12.76 0.31
C LYS A 153 10.24 11.51 0.10
N ARG A 154 9.90 10.77 1.16
CA ARG A 154 9.02 9.58 1.08
C ARG A 154 7.60 9.97 0.67
N ILE A 155 7.04 11.03 1.27
CA ILE A 155 5.70 11.55 0.92
C ILE A 155 5.65 11.96 -0.56
N ALA A 156 6.70 12.60 -1.06
CA ALA A 156 6.78 13.01 -2.47
C ALA A 156 6.81 11.82 -3.46
N ARG A 157 7.33 10.65 -3.03
CA ARG A 157 7.38 9.42 -3.83
C ARG A 157 6.08 8.63 -3.84
N LEU A 158 5.13 8.91 -2.94
CA LEU A 158 3.81 8.28 -2.92
C LEU A 158 2.84 8.87 -3.98
N ARG A 159 3.40 9.39 -5.08
CA ARG A 159 2.68 9.98 -6.21
C ARG A 159 2.53 8.96 -7.32
#